data_AF-A0AAU6DFC9-F1
#
_entry.id   AF-A0AAU6DFC9-F1
#
_cell.length_a   1.000
_cell.length_b   1.000
_cell.length_c   1.000
_cell.angle_alpha   90.00
_cell.angle_beta   90.00
_cell.angle_gamma   90.00
#
_symmetry.space_group_name_H-M   'P 1'
#
loop_
_entity.id
_entity.type
_entity.pdbx_description
1 polymer ?
#
loop_
_entity_poly.entity_id
_entity_poly.type
_entity_poly.pdbx_seq_one_letter_code
_entity_poly.pdbx_strand_id
1 'polypeptide(L)'
;MTTALDTAAAPVVRPEQPYLLRSANTPLGQARVARGWSQDKAVRALLLLARSWGWQVAAEASLKVQLSRWEHGRSRPNETYRALLCSIYRATPEGLGFDRPVQSSTVKSLRERINDLERLVESLAGAGAVRGVSA
;
A
#
# COMPACT_ATOMS: atom_id res chain seq x y z
N MET A 1 24.64 6.01 -41.56
CA MET A 1 24.42 6.93 -40.43
C MET A 1 22.95 6.82 -40.06
N THR A 2 22.62 6.11 -38.98
CA THR A 2 21.23 5.87 -38.57
C THR A 2 20.91 6.81 -37.41
N THR A 3 20.01 7.75 -37.65
CA THR A 3 19.54 8.73 -36.66
C THR A 3 18.59 8.06 -35.67
N ALA A 4 18.89 8.19 -34.38
CA ALA A 4 18.03 7.76 -33.28
C ALA A 4 16.83 8.71 -33.16
N LEU A 5 15.61 8.17 -33.19
CA LEU A 5 14.40 8.88 -32.78
C LEU A 5 14.26 8.78 -31.26
N ASP A 6 14.67 9.86 -30.60
CA ASP A 6 14.29 10.23 -29.24
C ASP A 6 12.76 10.34 -29.18
N THR A 7 12.12 9.30 -28.65
CA THR A 7 10.67 9.30 -28.41
C THR A 7 10.43 9.87 -27.04
N ALA A 8 10.21 11.18 -26.99
CA ALA A 8 9.66 11.87 -25.83
C ALA A 8 8.30 11.23 -25.48
N ALA A 9 8.27 10.50 -24.36
CA ALA A 9 7.08 9.86 -23.83
C ALA A 9 6.05 10.94 -23.45
N ALA A 10 4.99 11.04 -24.26
CA ALA A 10 3.82 11.87 -23.99
C ALA A 10 3.24 11.56 -22.59
N PRO A 11 2.66 12.55 -21.89
CA PRO A 11 2.00 12.33 -20.62
C PRO A 11 0.86 11.33 -20.83
N VAL A 12 1.03 10.12 -20.30
CA VAL A 12 0.01 9.07 -20.36
C VAL A 12 -1.17 9.53 -19.49
N VAL A 13 -2.13 10.23 -20.10
CA VAL A 13 -3.44 10.47 -19.51
C VAL A 13 -4.10 9.08 -19.43
N ARG A 14 -3.91 8.41 -18.30
CA ARG A 14 -4.58 7.14 -18.02
C ARG A 14 -6.09 7.40 -18.07
N PRO A 15 -6.87 6.63 -18.84
CA PRO A 15 -8.32 6.76 -18.81
C PRO A 15 -8.78 6.65 -17.35
N GLU A 16 -9.67 7.54 -16.91
CA GLU A 16 -10.31 7.47 -15.59
C GLU A 16 -10.93 6.08 -15.45
N GLN A 17 -10.22 5.19 -14.75
CA GLN A 17 -10.67 3.83 -14.58
C GLN A 17 -11.94 3.88 -13.72
N PRO A 18 -13.02 3.17 -14.10
CA PRO A 18 -14.26 3.18 -13.35
C PRO A 18 -13.99 2.93 -11.88
N TYR A 19 -14.70 3.61 -10.98
CA TYR A 19 -14.40 3.66 -9.53
C TYR A 19 -14.16 2.28 -8.88
N LEU A 20 -14.73 1.20 -9.43
CA LEU A 20 -14.52 -0.20 -9.04
C LEU A 20 -13.07 -0.73 -9.28
N LEU A 21 -12.31 -0.05 -10.12
CA LEU A 21 -10.92 -0.30 -10.46
C LEU A 21 -9.96 0.72 -9.82
N ARG A 22 -10.44 1.69 -9.00
CA ARG A 22 -9.50 2.47 -8.20
C ARG A 22 -8.87 1.55 -7.16
N SER A 23 -7.58 1.28 -7.29
CA SER A 23 -6.79 0.64 -6.26
C SER A 23 -6.02 1.67 -5.44
N ALA A 24 -5.59 1.26 -4.26
CA ALA A 24 -4.54 1.93 -3.53
C ALA A 24 -3.25 2.06 -4.36
N ASN A 25 -2.44 3.09 -4.08
CA ASN A 25 -1.16 3.38 -4.74
C ASN A 25 -0.03 2.40 -4.33
N THR A 26 -0.34 1.12 -4.11
CA THR A 26 0.66 0.08 -3.86
C THR A 26 0.86 -0.80 -5.09
N PRO A 27 2.03 -1.44 -5.25
CA PRO A 27 2.28 -2.36 -6.36
C PRO A 27 1.26 -3.50 -6.43
N LEU A 28 0.79 -4.00 -5.28
CA LEU A 28 -0.27 -5.01 -5.21
C LEU A 28 -1.60 -4.51 -5.80
N GLY A 29 -2.03 -3.30 -5.43
CA GLY A 29 -3.23 -2.70 -5.97
C GLY A 29 -3.13 -2.46 -7.48
N GLN A 30 -1.99 -1.95 -7.94
CA GLN A 30 -1.69 -1.73 -9.35
C GLN A 30 -1.71 -3.05 -10.14
N ALA A 31 -1.15 -4.13 -9.60
CA ALA A 31 -1.16 -5.45 -10.25
C ALA A 31 -2.59 -5.98 -10.45
N ARG A 32 -3.49 -5.78 -9.48
CA ARG A 32 -4.91 -6.14 -9.62
C ARG A 32 -5.58 -5.34 -10.74
N VAL A 33 -5.34 -4.04 -10.77
CA VAL A 33 -5.97 -3.11 -11.70
C VAL A 33 -5.44 -3.26 -13.13
N ALA A 34 -4.14 -3.52 -13.29
CA ALA A 34 -3.53 -3.87 -14.57
C ALA A 34 -4.17 -5.11 -15.21
N ARG A 35 -4.72 -6.01 -14.39
CA ARG A 35 -5.45 -7.20 -14.81
C ARG A 35 -6.94 -6.95 -15.07
N GLY A 36 -7.44 -5.75 -14.77
CA GLY A 36 -8.86 -5.38 -14.86
C GLY A 36 -9.72 -6.11 -13.82
N TRP A 37 -9.16 -6.49 -12.67
CA TRP A 37 -9.87 -7.27 -11.67
C TRP A 37 -10.50 -6.39 -10.60
N SER A 38 -11.76 -6.67 -10.27
CA SER A 38 -12.36 -6.20 -9.03
C SER A 38 -11.73 -6.90 -7.82
N GLN A 39 -11.90 -6.31 -6.64
CA GLN A 39 -11.42 -6.93 -5.41
C GLN A 39 -12.09 -8.29 -5.17
N ASP A 40 -13.40 -8.40 -5.38
CA ASP A 40 -14.14 -9.67 -5.25
C ASP A 40 -13.61 -10.75 -6.21
N LYS A 41 -13.26 -10.37 -7.44
CA LYS A 41 -12.65 -11.30 -8.40
C LYS A 41 -11.29 -11.80 -7.92
N ALA A 42 -10.47 -10.92 -7.36
CA ALA A 42 -9.17 -11.30 -6.78
C ALA A 42 -9.34 -12.25 -5.57
N VAL A 43 -10.29 -11.97 -4.68
CA VAL A 43 -10.60 -12.85 -3.53
C VAL A 43 -11.03 -14.24 -4.00
N ARG A 44 -11.95 -14.31 -4.98
CA ARG A 44 -12.39 -15.59 -5.54
C ARG A 44 -11.26 -16.36 -6.20
N ALA A 45 -10.38 -15.69 -6.94
CA ALA A 45 -9.20 -16.31 -7.53
C ALA A 45 -8.25 -16.88 -6.46
N LEU A 46 -8.02 -16.16 -5.36
CA LEU A 46 -7.22 -16.66 -4.23
C LEU A 46 -7.83 -17.90 -3.59
N LEU A 47 -9.15 -17.90 -3.35
CA LEU A 47 -9.85 -19.05 -2.76
C LEU A 47 -9.78 -20.29 -3.66
N LEU A 48 -10.00 -20.11 -4.97
CA LEU A 48 -9.92 -21.20 -5.94
C LEU A 48 -8.51 -21.77 -6.02
N LEU A 49 -7.48 -20.91 -6.04
CA LEU A 49 -6.09 -21.34 -6.09
C LEU A 49 -5.69 -22.08 -4.79
N ALA A 50 -6.05 -21.54 -3.63
CA ALA A 50 -5.78 -22.20 -2.35
C ALA A 50 -6.42 -23.58 -2.27
N ARG A 51 -7.68 -23.71 -2.72
CA ARG A 51 -8.37 -25.01 -2.83
C ARG A 51 -7.65 -25.97 -3.76
N SER A 52 -7.17 -25.51 -4.92
CA SER A 52 -6.44 -26.35 -5.86
C SER A 52 -5.11 -26.88 -5.31
N TRP A 53 -4.51 -26.15 -4.36
CA TRP A 53 -3.28 -26.56 -3.67
C TRP A 53 -3.53 -27.30 -2.36
N GLY A 54 -4.80 -27.51 -1.96
CA GLY A 54 -5.17 -28.14 -0.70
C GLY A 54 -4.84 -27.27 0.53
N TRP A 55 -4.67 -25.95 0.37
CA TRP A 55 -4.33 -25.04 1.45
C TRP A 55 -5.58 -24.46 2.11
N GLN A 56 -5.55 -24.40 3.44
CA GLN A 56 -6.57 -23.72 4.21
C GLN A 56 -6.27 -22.22 4.29
N VAL A 57 -7.21 -21.41 3.81
CA VAL A 57 -7.14 -19.94 3.84
C VAL A 57 -8.37 -19.38 4.55
N ALA A 58 -8.33 -18.09 4.88
CA ALA A 58 -9.44 -17.40 5.52
C ALA A 58 -10.71 -17.42 4.64
N ALA A 59 -11.86 -17.34 5.30
CA ALA A 59 -13.16 -17.21 4.62
C ALA A 59 -13.21 -15.95 3.73
N GLU A 60 -14.06 -15.96 2.69
CA GLU A 60 -14.17 -14.90 1.67
C GLU A 60 -14.29 -13.49 2.26
N ALA A 61 -15.17 -13.31 3.26
CA ALA A 61 -15.38 -12.02 3.92
C ALA A 61 -14.11 -11.51 4.62
N SER A 62 -13.41 -12.38 5.36
CA SER A 62 -12.15 -12.05 6.02
C SER A 62 -11.05 -11.76 5.01
N LEU A 63 -10.98 -12.55 3.93
CA LEU A 63 -9.97 -12.40 2.89
C LEU A 63 -10.14 -11.09 2.10
N LYS A 64 -11.38 -10.63 1.90
CA LYS A 64 -11.67 -9.30 1.31
C LYS A 64 -11.12 -8.17 2.17
N VAL A 65 -11.34 -8.22 3.49
CA VAL A 65 -10.81 -7.23 4.43
C VAL A 65 -9.28 -7.27 4.47
N GLN A 66 -8.69 -8.47 4.52
CA GLN A 66 -7.24 -8.65 4.49
C GLN A 66 -6.63 -8.11 3.19
N LEU A 67 -7.20 -8.46 2.04
CA LEU A 67 -6.76 -7.95 0.74
C LEU A 67 -6.83 -6.42 0.69
N SER A 68 -7.90 -5.82 1.20
CA SER A 68 -7.99 -4.35 1.30
C SER A 68 -6.82 -3.79 2.12
N ARG A 69 -6.54 -4.35 3.29
CA ARG A 69 -5.43 -3.90 4.14
C ARG A 69 -4.07 -4.07 3.47
N TRP A 70 -3.86 -5.15 2.72
CA TRP A 70 -2.62 -5.40 1.97
C TRP A 70 -2.48 -4.41 0.82
N GLU A 71 -3.54 -4.18 0.04
CA GLU A 71 -3.55 -3.20 -1.05
C GLU A 71 -3.29 -1.79 -0.53
N HIS A 72 -3.76 -1.43 0.67
CA HIS A 72 -3.50 -0.12 1.27
C HIS A 72 -2.18 -0.05 2.07
N GLY A 73 -1.38 -1.11 2.08
CA GLY A 73 -0.11 -1.17 2.84
C GLY A 73 -0.29 -1.10 4.37
N ARG A 74 -1.51 -1.30 4.87
CA ARG A 74 -1.84 -1.31 6.30
C ARG A 74 -1.35 -2.58 7.00
N SER A 75 -1.12 -3.65 6.24
CA SER A 75 -0.61 -4.93 6.74
C SER A 75 0.13 -5.68 5.63
N ARG A 76 0.93 -6.69 5.98
CA ARG A 76 1.65 -7.55 5.04
C ARG A 76 1.00 -8.95 4.98
N PRO A 77 0.85 -9.53 3.78
CA PRO A 77 0.44 -10.93 3.66
C PRO A 77 1.53 -11.85 4.20
N ASN A 78 1.11 -12.95 4.84
CA ASN A 78 1.98 -14.04 5.25
C ASN A 78 2.52 -14.80 4.03
N GLU A 79 3.56 -15.62 4.20
CA GLU A 79 4.26 -16.31 3.12
C GLU A 79 3.32 -17.14 2.22
N THR A 80 2.37 -17.86 2.83
CA THR A 80 1.31 -18.59 2.11
C THR A 80 0.51 -17.69 1.16
N TYR A 81 0.09 -16.51 1.64
CA TYR A 81 -0.65 -15.55 0.82
C TYR A 81 0.22 -14.87 -0.22
N ARG A 82 1.50 -14.65 0.05
CA ARG A 82 2.46 -14.13 -0.94
C ARG A 82 2.58 -15.08 -2.11
N ALA A 83 2.77 -16.38 -1.85
CA ALA A 83 2.83 -17.40 -2.89
C ALA A 83 1.56 -17.43 -3.75
N LEU A 84 0.38 -17.35 -3.12
CA LEU A 84 -0.90 -17.27 -3.81
C LEU A 84 -1.02 -16.00 -4.66
N LEU A 85 -0.67 -14.83 -4.12
CA LEU A 85 -0.74 -13.53 -4.80
C LEU A 85 0.22 -13.48 -5.99
N CYS A 86 1.47 -13.92 -5.82
CA CYS A 86 2.45 -14.05 -6.89
C CYS A 86 1.92 -14.92 -8.03
N SER A 87 1.24 -16.01 -7.68
CA SER A 87 0.70 -16.95 -8.66
C SER A 87 -0.50 -16.41 -9.42
N ILE A 88 -1.49 -15.81 -8.73
CA ILE A 88 -2.68 -15.26 -9.43
C ILE A 88 -2.34 -14.05 -10.31
N TYR A 89 -1.34 -13.24 -9.90
CA TYR A 89 -0.91 -12.07 -10.65
C TYR A 89 0.21 -12.37 -11.63
N ARG A 90 0.80 -13.57 -11.60
CA ARG A 90 1.99 -13.96 -12.38
C ARG A 90 3.11 -12.93 -12.23
N ALA A 91 3.34 -12.50 -11.00
CA ALA A 91 4.28 -11.45 -10.64
C ALA A 91 5.26 -11.96 -9.58
N THR A 92 6.45 -11.39 -9.55
CA THR A 92 7.44 -11.69 -8.51
C THR A 92 7.08 -11.00 -7.20
N PRO A 93 7.58 -11.48 -6.05
CA PRO A 93 7.39 -10.82 -4.75
C PRO A 93 7.84 -9.35 -4.77
N GLU A 94 8.93 -9.06 -5.47
CA GLU A 94 9.45 -7.71 -5.72
C GLU A 94 8.46 -6.85 -6.52
N GLY A 95 7.92 -7.39 -7.62
CA GLY A 95 6.92 -6.73 -8.46
C GLY A 95 5.61 -6.43 -7.73
N LEU A 96 5.28 -7.20 -6.69
CA LEU A 96 4.13 -6.96 -5.81
C LEU A 96 4.46 -6.10 -4.58
N GLY A 97 5.73 -5.69 -4.42
CA GLY A 97 6.17 -4.83 -3.33
C GLY A 97 6.29 -5.51 -1.96
N PHE A 98 6.41 -6.85 -1.93
CA PHE A 98 6.57 -7.61 -0.69
C PHE A 98 7.97 -7.50 -0.08
N ASP A 99 8.98 -7.26 -0.92
CA ASP A 99 10.39 -7.22 -0.51
C ASP A 99 10.88 -5.80 -0.15
N ARG A 100 10.11 -4.77 -0.50
CA ARG A 100 10.44 -3.39 -0.09
C ARG A 100 10.30 -3.28 1.43
N PRO A 101 11.35 -2.99 2.23
CA PRO A 101 11.23 -2.77 3.66
C PRO A 101 10.16 -1.71 3.94
N VAL A 102 9.45 -1.84 5.07
CA VAL A 102 8.28 -1.01 5.44
C VAL A 102 8.59 0.43 5.08
N GLN A 103 7.80 1.00 4.17
CA GLN A 103 8.12 2.32 3.67
C GLN A 103 8.17 3.28 4.86
N SER A 104 9.30 3.95 4.91
CA SER A 104 9.67 5.08 5.74
C SER A 104 8.51 6.05 6.02
N SER A 105 7.41 6.08 5.26
CA SER A 105 6.20 6.86 5.53
C SER A 105 5.57 6.64 6.91
N THR A 106 5.54 5.41 7.45
CA THR A 106 5.02 5.19 8.82
C THR A 106 6.02 5.69 9.87
N VAL A 107 7.31 5.43 9.64
CA VAL A 107 8.39 5.89 10.52
C VAL A 107 8.53 7.42 10.48
N LYS A 108 8.35 8.03 9.32
CA LYS A 108 8.33 9.46 9.06
C LYS A 108 7.10 10.10 9.70
N SER A 109 5.92 9.49 9.56
CA SER A 109 4.70 9.95 10.23
C SER A 109 4.80 9.87 11.75
N LEU A 110 5.41 8.81 12.29
CA LEU A 110 5.72 8.71 13.72
C LEU A 110 6.72 9.78 14.16
N ARG A 111 7.76 10.02 13.36
CA ARG A 111 8.80 11.02 13.64
C ARG A 111 8.26 12.45 13.59
N GLU A 112 7.45 12.77 12.60
CA GLU A 112 6.75 14.06 12.50
C GLU A 112 5.87 14.28 13.73
N ARG A 113 5.14 13.24 14.16
CA ARG A 113 4.26 13.32 15.33
C ARG A 113 5.04 13.46 16.65
N ILE A 114 6.20 12.83 16.78
CA ILE A 114 7.12 13.03 17.92
C ILE A 114 7.59 14.49 17.96
N ASN A 115 8.07 15.01 16.84
CA ASN A 115 8.55 16.41 16.76
C ASN A 115 7.44 17.44 17.04
N ASP A 116 6.20 17.16 16.63
CA ASP A 116 5.05 18.01 16.94
C ASP A 116 4.74 18.01 18.44
N LEU A 117 4.83 16.86 19.11
CA LEU A 117 4.66 16.76 20.55
C LEU A 117 5.76 17.48 21.33
N GLU A 118 7.02 17.35 20.90
CA GLU A 118 8.15 18.05 21.51
C GLU A 118 7.96 19.58 21.44
N ARG A 119 7.52 20.10 20.29
CA ARG A 119 7.19 21.53 20.14
C ARG A 119 6.06 21.98 21.05
N LEU A 120 5.03 21.15 21.24
CA LEU A 120 3.93 21.48 22.13
C LEU A 120 4.37 21.48 23.60
N VAL A 121 5.20 20.53 24.02
CA VAL A 121 5.78 20.49 25.38
C VAL A 121 6.63 21.72 25.63
N GLU A 122 7.50 22.11 24.70
CA GLU A 122 8.30 23.33 24.81
C GLU A 122 7.43 24.58 24.90
N SER A 123 6.35 24.67 24.12
CA SER A 123 5.43 25.81 24.19
C SER A 123 4.69 25.92 25.53
N LEU A 124 4.32 24.78 26.14
CA LEU A 124 3.66 24.74 27.43
C LEU A 124 4.64 25.01 28.58
N ALA A 125 5.88 24.57 28.45
CA ALA A 125 6.96 24.86 29.41
C ALA A 125 7.38 26.34 29.35
N GLY A 126 7.49 26.92 28.15
CA GLY A 126 7.82 28.34 27.95
C GLY A 126 6.71 29.31 28.34
N ALA A 127 5.44 28.88 28.27
CA ALA A 127 4.30 29.69 28.71
C ALA A 127 4.26 29.95 30.23
N GLY A 128 5.05 29.23 31.03
CA GLY A 128 5.21 29.45 32.47
C GLY A 128 6.17 30.58 32.86
N ALA A 129 6.99 31.10 31.94
CA ALA A 129 8.07 32.04 32.26
C ALA A 129 7.69 33.54 32.21
N VAL A 130 6.47 33.92 31.78
CA VAL A 130 6.08 35.33 31.55
C VAL A 130 5.14 35.90 32.63
N ARG A 131 5.13 35.37 33.85
CA ARG A 131 4.47 36.03 34.99
C ARG A 131 5.33 35.99 36.24
N GLY A 132 6.24 36.95 36.34
CA GLY A 132 6.92 37.28 37.58
C GLY A 132 7.44 38.72 37.53
N VAL A 133 6.91 39.55 38.44
CA VAL A 133 7.45 40.84 38.90
C VAL A 133 7.11 42.08 38.06
N SER A 134 6.13 42.85 38.55
CA SER A 134 6.32 44.27 38.90
C SER A 134 5.08 44.79 39.63
N ALA A 135 5.18 44.96 40.95
CA ALA A 135 4.54 46.00 41.75
C ALA A 135 5.32 46.12 43.07
#